data_AF-A0A537NZJ0-F1
#
_entry.id   AF-A0A537NZJ0-F1
#
_cell.length_a   1.000
_cell.length_b   1.000
_cell.length_c   1.000
_cell.angle_alpha   90.00
_cell.angle_beta   90.00
_cell.angle_gamma   90.00
#
_symmetry.space_group_name_H-M   'P 1'
#
loop_
_entity.id
_entity.type
_entity.pdbx_description
1 polymer ?
#
loop_
_entity_poly.entity_id
_entity_poly.type
_entity_poly.pdbx_seq_one_letter_code
_entity_poly.pdbx_strand_id
1 'polypeptide(L)'
;MTTKQGSGGAASATVSPGLVTTETGELHRAIDWRGAFWVAAGVPPLVLFSIGGIAGTTGKLAFLVWIISMIMGFLQSFTYAEIAGMFANKSGGASVYGATAWLRYSKFIAPLSVWCNWFAWSPVLSLGCAIAAGYILNSLFPIPAADSQMVIDWVTANASALTAESPRVVEWLGANAGKTAQDAMTALLT
;
A
#
# COMPACT_ATOMS: atom_id res chain seq x y z
N MET A 1 -39.77 12.80 -77.77
CA MET A 1 -41.07 12.98 -77.10
C MET A 1 -40.76 13.47 -75.68
N THR A 2 -41.13 14.72 -75.43
CA THR A 2 -41.21 15.44 -74.13
C THR A 2 -41.81 14.54 -73.02
N THR A 3 -41.40 14.63 -71.76
CA THR A 3 -41.70 15.76 -70.85
C THR A 3 -40.82 15.79 -69.59
N LYS A 4 -40.51 17.01 -69.13
CA LYS A 4 -40.10 17.36 -67.77
C LYS A 4 -41.27 17.19 -66.79
N GLN A 5 -40.99 16.81 -65.55
CA GLN A 5 -41.72 17.34 -64.39
C GLN A 5 -40.78 17.41 -63.18
N GLY A 6 -40.63 18.61 -62.63
CA GLY A 6 -39.91 18.85 -61.39
C GLY A 6 -40.88 19.30 -60.31
N SER A 7 -40.69 18.79 -59.10
CA SER A 7 -41.01 19.35 -57.79
C SER A 7 -40.29 18.42 -56.79
N GLY A 8 -39.58 18.81 -55.75
CA GLY A 8 -39.63 19.98 -54.90
C GLY A 8 -39.38 19.45 -53.48
N GLY A 9 -38.17 19.69 -52.93
CA GLY A 9 -37.89 19.80 -51.50
C GLY A 9 -38.04 18.55 -50.60
N ALA A 10 -36.89 17.96 -50.23
CA ALA A 10 -36.48 17.79 -48.83
C ALA A 10 -35.01 17.36 -48.82
N ALA A 11 -34.14 18.20 -48.28
CA ALA A 11 -32.74 17.88 -48.08
C ALA A 11 -32.62 16.73 -47.06
N SER A 12 -32.53 15.49 -47.55
CA SER A 12 -32.04 14.38 -46.75
C SER A 12 -30.52 14.52 -46.71
N ALA A 13 -30.01 15.10 -45.62
CA ALA A 13 -28.60 15.03 -45.30
C ALA A 13 -28.24 13.55 -45.15
N THR A 14 -27.59 13.00 -46.17
CA THR A 14 -26.89 11.73 -46.09
C THR A 14 -25.77 11.90 -45.09
N VAL A 15 -26.06 11.56 -43.83
CA VAL A 15 -25.02 11.29 -42.82
C VAL A 15 -24.24 10.12 -43.37
N SER A 16 -23.08 10.42 -43.98
CA SER A 16 -22.07 9.40 -44.22
C SER A 16 -21.78 8.76 -42.87
N PRO A 17 -21.89 7.43 -42.71
CA PRO A 17 -21.37 6.78 -41.54
C PRO A 17 -19.86 6.99 -41.58
N GLY A 18 -19.40 8.05 -40.91
CA GLY A 18 -18.01 8.20 -40.53
C GLY A 18 -17.67 6.93 -39.77
N LEU A 19 -16.89 6.08 -40.41
CA LEU A 19 -16.34 4.88 -39.82
C LEU A 19 -15.45 5.39 -38.68
N VAL A 20 -16.01 5.48 -37.48
CA VAL A 20 -15.23 5.52 -36.26
C VAL A 20 -14.55 4.16 -36.24
N THR A 21 -13.37 4.06 -36.85
CA THR A 21 -12.39 3.07 -36.46
C THR A 21 -12.13 3.33 -35.00
N THR A 22 -12.91 2.66 -34.15
CA THR A 22 -12.43 2.27 -32.83
C THR A 22 -11.17 1.48 -33.15
N GLU A 23 -10.02 2.15 -33.16
CA GLU A 23 -8.74 1.50 -32.94
C GLU A 23 -8.99 0.66 -31.69
N THR A 24 -9.28 -0.62 -31.88
CA THR A 24 -9.36 -1.58 -30.80
C THR A 24 -8.00 -1.52 -30.16
N GLY A 25 -7.89 -0.78 -29.06
CA GLY A 25 -6.68 -0.68 -28.26
C GLY A 25 -6.33 -2.08 -27.79
N GLU A 26 -5.60 -2.81 -28.63
CA GLU A 26 -5.16 -4.15 -28.35
C GLU A 26 -4.12 -4.03 -27.24
N LEU A 27 -4.23 -4.84 -26.18
CA LEU A 27 -3.20 -4.81 -25.15
C LEU A 27 -1.91 -5.40 -25.73
N HIS A 28 -1.01 -4.52 -26.16
CA HIS A 28 0.31 -4.89 -26.61
C HIS A 28 1.08 -5.51 -25.43
N ARG A 29 1.49 -6.77 -25.56
CA ARG A 29 2.42 -7.42 -24.64
C ARG A 29 3.83 -6.86 -24.85
N ALA A 30 4.05 -5.64 -24.39
CA ALA A 30 5.30 -4.92 -24.56
C ALA A 30 6.31 -5.14 -23.41
N ILE A 31 5.93 -5.87 -22.35
CA ILE A 31 6.81 -6.13 -21.21
C ILE A 31 7.63 -7.40 -21.40
N ASP A 32 8.93 -7.22 -21.60
CA ASP A 32 9.89 -8.32 -21.58
C ASP A 32 10.20 -8.76 -20.15
N TRP A 33 10.78 -9.96 -20.00
CA TRP A 33 11.22 -10.50 -18.71
C TRP A 33 12.13 -9.54 -17.93
N ARG A 34 12.93 -8.73 -18.65
CA ARG A 34 13.78 -7.69 -18.05
C ARG A 34 12.95 -6.59 -17.40
N GLY A 35 11.91 -6.12 -18.09
CA GLY A 35 10.98 -5.13 -17.55
C GLY A 35 10.22 -5.66 -16.34
N ALA A 36 9.74 -6.91 -16.42
CA ALA A 36 9.06 -7.56 -15.30
C ALA A 36 9.98 -7.75 -14.08
N PHE A 37 11.23 -8.15 -14.29
CA PHE A 37 12.22 -8.28 -13.23
C PHE A 37 12.49 -6.93 -12.54
N TRP A 38 12.71 -5.86 -13.30
CA TRP A 38 12.98 -4.54 -12.72
C TRP A 38 11.78 -3.98 -11.95
N VAL A 39 10.56 -4.21 -12.43
CA VAL A 39 9.34 -3.83 -11.69
C VAL A 39 9.21 -4.63 -10.39
N ALA A 40 9.47 -5.94 -10.41
CA ALA A 40 9.43 -6.78 -9.22
C ALA A 40 10.57 -6.46 -8.23
N ALA A 41 11.74 -6.06 -8.72
CA ALA A 41 12.90 -5.67 -7.90
C ALA A 41 12.67 -4.38 -7.09
N GLY A 42 11.59 -3.64 -7.33
CA GLY A 42 11.16 -2.52 -6.49
C GLY A 42 10.46 -2.91 -5.19
N VAL A 43 10.07 -4.18 -5.02
CA VAL A 43 9.35 -4.69 -3.84
C VAL A 43 10.25 -5.00 -2.63
N PRO A 44 11.46 -5.59 -2.79
CA PRO A 44 12.37 -5.87 -1.67
C PRO A 44 12.69 -4.68 -0.75
N PRO A 45 12.83 -3.43 -1.22
CA PRO A 45 13.00 -2.26 -0.35
C PRO A 45 11.88 -2.06 0.69
N LEU A 46 10.65 -2.55 0.44
CA LEU A 46 9.55 -2.47 1.42
C LEU A 46 9.89 -3.18 2.74
N VAL A 47 10.83 -4.13 2.70
CA VAL A 47 11.29 -4.84 3.89
C VAL A 47 12.02 -3.89 4.86
N LEU A 48 12.65 -2.82 4.37
CA LEU A 48 13.28 -1.80 5.22
C LEU A 48 12.26 -1.14 6.16
N PHE A 49 10.98 -1.09 5.78
CA PHE A 49 9.92 -0.54 6.63
C PHE A 49 9.63 -1.41 7.86
N SER A 50 9.87 -2.73 7.79
CA SER A 50 9.56 -3.67 8.88
C SER A 50 10.79 -4.15 9.66
N ILE A 51 12.01 -3.93 9.16
CA ILE A 51 13.27 -4.29 9.84
C ILE A 51 13.31 -3.73 11.27
N GLY A 52 12.98 -2.46 11.47
CA GLY A 52 13.05 -1.81 12.79
C GLY A 52 12.10 -2.44 13.82
N GLY A 53 10.86 -2.75 13.41
CA GLY A 53 9.86 -3.34 14.30
C GLY A 53 10.17 -4.80 14.66
N ILE A 54 10.66 -5.59 13.70
CA ILE A 54 11.03 -7.00 13.95
C ILE A 54 12.32 -7.08 14.78
N ALA A 55 13.31 -6.22 14.50
CA ALA A 55 14.54 -6.16 15.28
C ALA A 55 14.27 -5.73 16.74
N GLY A 56 13.36 -4.78 16.96
CA GLY A 56 12.98 -4.31 18.30
C GLY A 56 12.20 -5.35 19.13
N THR A 57 11.39 -6.20 18.48
CA THR A 57 10.54 -7.19 19.18
C THR A 57 11.16 -8.58 19.31
N THR A 58 11.97 -9.01 18.33
CA THR A 58 12.52 -10.39 18.25
C THR A 58 14.01 -10.44 18.63
N GLY A 59 14.71 -9.30 18.66
CA GLY A 59 16.10 -9.23 19.07
C GLY A 59 17.03 -10.15 18.27
N LYS A 60 17.84 -10.95 18.95
CA LYS A 60 18.84 -11.86 18.34
C LYS A 60 18.24 -12.97 17.46
N LEU A 61 16.95 -13.29 17.59
CA LEU A 61 16.26 -14.33 16.81
C LEU A 61 15.69 -13.81 15.47
N ALA A 62 15.78 -12.50 15.20
CA ALA A 62 15.21 -11.89 14.00
C ALA A 62 15.71 -12.54 12.69
N PHE A 63 16.97 -13.01 12.65
CA PHE A 63 17.55 -13.63 11.46
C PHE A 63 16.85 -14.95 11.07
N LEU A 64 16.41 -15.75 12.05
CA LEU A 64 15.71 -17.02 11.77
C LEU A 64 14.32 -16.76 11.18
N VAL A 65 13.59 -15.82 11.78
CA VAL A 65 12.27 -15.41 11.29
C VAL A 65 12.36 -14.93 9.84
N TRP A 66 13.42 -14.19 9.52
CA TRP A 66 13.71 -13.70 8.18
C TRP A 66 13.99 -14.81 7.18
N ILE A 67 14.88 -15.74 7.51
CA ILE A 67 15.22 -16.86 6.62
C ILE A 67 13.98 -17.71 6.35
N ILE A 68 13.19 -18.03 7.39
CA ILE A 68 11.96 -18.80 7.26
C ILE A 68 10.94 -18.04 6.38
N SER A 69 10.78 -16.74 6.58
CA SER A 69 9.90 -15.90 5.77
C SER A 69 10.33 -15.85 4.29
N MET A 70 11.62 -15.71 4.01
CA MET A 70 12.14 -15.74 2.64
C MET A 70 11.90 -17.09 1.97
N ILE A 71 12.11 -18.20 2.67
CA ILE A 71 11.85 -19.55 2.13
C ILE A 71 10.36 -19.72 1.83
N MET A 72 9.48 -19.29 2.73
CA MET A 72 8.03 -19.32 2.53
C MET A 72 7.60 -18.49 1.30
N GLY A 73 8.09 -17.26 1.16
CA GLY A 73 7.78 -16.39 0.01
C GLY A 73 8.38 -16.91 -1.30
N PHE A 74 9.54 -17.55 -1.25
CA PHE A 74 10.17 -18.18 -2.41
C PHE A 74 9.36 -19.38 -2.90
N LEU A 75 8.92 -20.25 -1.99
CA LEU A 75 8.03 -21.38 -2.32
C LEU A 75 6.71 -20.89 -2.91
N GLN A 76 6.12 -19.84 -2.32
CA GLN A 76 4.89 -19.23 -2.83
C GLN A 76 5.06 -18.66 -4.25
N SER A 77 6.26 -18.17 -4.59
CA SER A 77 6.56 -17.63 -5.92
C SER A 77 6.45 -18.69 -7.02
N PHE A 78 6.82 -19.95 -6.74
CA PHE A 78 6.62 -21.07 -7.68
C PHE A 78 5.14 -21.38 -7.90
N THR A 79 4.33 -21.37 -6.83
CA THR A 79 2.89 -21.57 -6.96
C THR A 79 2.24 -20.47 -7.81
N TYR A 80 2.67 -19.23 -7.64
CA TYR A 80 2.21 -18.13 -8.50
C TYR A 80 2.69 -18.27 -9.95
N ALA A 81 3.90 -18.77 -10.18
CA ALA A 81 4.41 -19.02 -11.53
C ALA A 81 3.58 -20.09 -12.27
N GLU A 82 3.21 -21.17 -11.60
CA GLU A 82 2.34 -22.23 -12.15
C GLU A 82 0.95 -21.69 -12.53
N ILE A 83 0.34 -20.89 -11.65
CA ILE A 83 -0.97 -20.28 -11.89
C ILE A 83 -0.89 -19.25 -13.04
N ALA A 84 0.18 -18.46 -13.12
CA ALA A 84 0.41 -17.52 -14.20
C ALA A 84 0.64 -18.22 -15.56
N GLY A 85 1.25 -19.42 -15.55
CA GLY A 85 1.39 -20.27 -16.74
C GLY A 85 0.06 -20.84 -17.23
N MET A 86 -0.81 -21.27 -16.30
CA MET A 86 -2.12 -21.84 -16.63
C MET A 86 -3.11 -20.82 -17.23
N PHE A 87 -3.01 -19.53 -16.86
CA PHE A 87 -3.93 -18.48 -17.31
C PHE A 87 -3.22 -17.38 -18.12
N ALA A 88 -2.25 -17.74 -18.96
CA ALA A 88 -1.45 -16.79 -19.73
C ALA A 88 -2.29 -15.79 -20.56
N ASN A 89 -3.49 -16.15 -21.01
CA ASN A 89 -4.36 -15.30 -21.83
C ASN A 89 -5.15 -14.22 -21.06
N LYS A 90 -5.00 -14.09 -19.72
CA LYS A 90 -5.68 -13.04 -18.94
C LYS A 90 -4.68 -12.20 -18.15
N SER A 91 -4.68 -10.88 -18.36
CA SER A 91 -3.92 -9.94 -17.52
C SER A 91 -4.73 -9.54 -16.29
N GLY A 92 -4.12 -9.56 -15.11
CA GLY A 92 -4.78 -9.08 -13.89
C GLY A 92 -4.19 -9.54 -12.54
N GLY A 93 -3.09 -10.28 -12.55
CA GLY A 93 -2.39 -10.67 -11.32
C GLY A 93 -3.16 -11.66 -10.44
N ALA A 94 -2.69 -11.84 -9.20
CA ALA A 94 -3.19 -12.84 -8.26
C ALA A 94 -4.72 -12.81 -8.04
N SER A 95 -5.31 -11.61 -7.97
CA SER A 95 -6.75 -11.42 -7.76
C SER A 95 -7.59 -11.85 -8.96
N VAL A 96 -7.11 -11.65 -10.18
CA VAL A 96 -7.82 -12.08 -11.40
C VAL A 96 -7.61 -13.57 -11.65
N TYR A 97 -6.43 -14.12 -11.38
CA TYR A 97 -6.21 -15.57 -11.50
C TYR A 97 -7.06 -16.36 -10.49
N GLY A 98 -7.08 -15.94 -9.22
CA GLY A 98 -7.93 -16.56 -8.18
C GLY A 98 -9.42 -16.42 -8.47
N ALA A 99 -9.86 -15.25 -8.95
CA ALA A 99 -11.23 -15.04 -9.42
C ALA A 99 -11.58 -15.98 -10.58
N THR A 100 -10.72 -16.09 -11.60
CA THR A 100 -11.00 -16.89 -12.80
C THR A 100 -11.10 -18.39 -12.55
N ALA A 101 -10.36 -18.93 -11.58
CA ALA A 101 -10.47 -20.32 -11.16
C ALA A 101 -11.82 -20.63 -10.49
N TRP A 102 -12.41 -19.67 -9.79
CA TRP A 102 -13.64 -19.85 -9.00
C TRP A 102 -14.91 -19.24 -9.61
N LEU A 103 -14.81 -18.55 -10.76
CA LEU A 103 -15.96 -17.99 -11.48
C LEU A 103 -17.03 -19.06 -11.82
N ARG A 104 -16.62 -20.32 -12.03
CA ARG A 104 -17.53 -21.43 -12.31
C ARG A 104 -18.26 -21.93 -11.06
N TYR A 105 -17.71 -21.72 -9.86
CA TYR A 105 -18.25 -22.25 -8.60
C TYR A 105 -18.98 -21.20 -7.77
N SER A 106 -18.58 -19.93 -7.82
CA SER A 106 -19.33 -18.84 -7.17
C SER A 106 -18.96 -17.45 -7.68
N LYS A 107 -19.97 -16.72 -8.14
CA LYS A 107 -19.87 -15.33 -8.63
C LYS A 107 -19.41 -14.32 -7.56
N PHE A 108 -19.46 -14.67 -6.27
CA PHE A 108 -19.06 -13.79 -5.17
C PHE A 108 -17.58 -13.85 -4.80
N ILE A 109 -16.87 -14.94 -5.11
CA ILE A 109 -15.44 -15.07 -4.75
C ILE A 109 -14.58 -14.14 -5.61
N ALA A 110 -14.99 -13.89 -6.86
CA ALA A 110 -14.28 -12.97 -7.75
C ALA A 110 -14.16 -11.53 -7.19
N PRO A 111 -15.26 -10.83 -6.83
CA PRO A 111 -15.16 -9.50 -6.24
C PRO A 111 -14.53 -9.52 -4.84
N LEU A 112 -14.74 -10.58 -4.04
CA LEU A 112 -14.11 -10.70 -2.73
C LEU A 112 -12.58 -10.83 -2.84
N SER A 113 -12.06 -11.60 -3.79
CA SER A 113 -10.61 -11.77 -3.99
C SER A 113 -9.93 -10.45 -4.40
N VAL A 114 -10.59 -9.66 -5.27
CA VAL A 114 -10.11 -8.32 -5.64
C VAL A 114 -10.14 -7.38 -4.44
N TRP A 115 -11.20 -7.43 -3.63
CA TRP A 115 -11.34 -6.63 -2.42
C TRP A 115 -10.29 -6.99 -1.36
N CYS A 116 -10.05 -8.28 -1.11
CA CYS A 116 -9.01 -8.75 -0.20
C CYS A 116 -7.61 -8.32 -0.65
N ASN A 117 -7.32 -8.39 -1.95
CA ASN A 117 -6.05 -7.87 -2.48
C ASN A 117 -5.92 -6.37 -2.20
N TRP A 118 -6.96 -5.58 -2.50
CA TRP A 118 -6.95 -4.14 -2.23
C TRP A 118 -6.73 -3.81 -0.73
N PHE A 119 -7.40 -4.54 0.17
CA PHE A 119 -7.24 -4.38 1.61
C PHE A 119 -5.86 -4.77 2.12
N ALA A 120 -5.18 -5.74 1.50
CA ALA A 120 -3.82 -6.11 1.89
C ALA A 120 -2.80 -5.01 1.55
N TRP A 121 -2.97 -4.32 0.41
CA TRP A 121 -2.01 -3.29 -0.04
C TRP A 121 -2.26 -1.91 0.56
N SER A 122 -3.50 -1.55 0.91
CA SER A 122 -3.83 -0.20 1.41
C SER A 122 -3.09 0.19 2.71
N PRO A 123 -3.00 -0.69 3.73
CA PRO A 123 -2.23 -0.40 4.94
C PRO A 123 -0.72 -0.31 4.68
N VAL A 124 -0.19 -1.11 3.75
CA VAL A 124 1.24 -1.10 3.38
C VAL A 124 1.63 0.24 2.75
N LEU A 125 0.79 0.75 1.84
CA LEU A 125 0.97 2.09 1.25
C LEU A 125 0.87 3.20 2.31
N SER A 126 -0.10 3.10 3.21
CA SER A 126 -0.26 4.07 4.32
C SER A 126 0.97 4.12 5.22
N LEU A 127 1.48 2.95 5.62
CA LEU A 127 2.70 2.85 6.44
C LEU A 127 3.91 3.43 5.71
N GLY A 128 4.07 3.12 4.42
CA GLY A 128 5.14 3.67 3.59
C GLY A 128 5.10 5.20 3.51
N CYS A 129 3.90 5.78 3.31
CA CYS A 129 3.71 7.23 3.30
C CYS A 129 4.02 7.87 4.66
N ALA A 130 3.59 7.25 5.77
CA ALA A 130 3.84 7.77 7.11
C ALA A 130 5.35 7.81 7.43
N ILE A 131 6.08 6.74 7.09
CA ILE A 131 7.54 6.68 7.27
C ILE A 131 8.24 7.72 6.40
N ALA A 132 7.87 7.82 5.12
CA ALA A 132 8.44 8.80 4.20
C ALA A 132 8.19 10.25 4.67
N ALA A 133 6.97 10.56 5.10
CA ALA A 133 6.63 11.85 5.69
C ALA A 133 7.46 12.12 6.96
N GLY A 134 7.64 11.12 7.81
CA GLY A 134 8.52 11.21 8.98
C GLY A 134 9.96 11.55 8.63
N TYR A 135 10.55 10.90 7.62
CA TYR A 135 11.90 11.23 7.14
C TYR A 135 11.99 12.64 6.55
N ILE A 136 11.02 13.06 5.75
CA ILE A 136 10.99 14.40 5.16
C ILE A 136 10.87 15.46 6.26
N LEU A 137 9.96 15.29 7.22
CA LEU A 137 9.85 16.20 8.36
C LEU A 137 11.15 16.27 9.15
N ASN A 138 11.78 15.15 9.48
CA ASN A 138 13.05 15.15 10.19
C ASN A 138 14.18 15.83 9.41
N SER A 139 14.14 15.79 8.08
CA SER A 139 15.14 16.46 7.24
C SER A 139 14.96 17.98 7.14
N LEU A 140 13.71 18.47 7.18
CA LEU A 140 13.38 19.89 7.05
C LEU A 140 13.25 20.60 8.40
N PHE A 141 12.77 19.88 9.42
CA PHE A 141 12.63 20.30 10.81
C PHE A 141 13.30 19.25 11.69
N PRO A 142 14.63 19.30 11.85
CA PRO A 142 15.32 18.40 12.76
C PRO A 142 14.67 18.51 14.14
N ILE A 143 14.36 17.36 14.75
CA ILE A 143 13.85 17.34 16.12
C ILE A 143 14.86 18.10 16.97
N PRO A 144 14.47 19.21 17.61
CA PRO A 144 15.39 19.97 18.44
C PRO A 144 15.95 19.03 19.51
N ALA A 145 17.26 19.08 19.73
CA ALA A 145 17.88 18.26 20.76
C ALA A 145 17.19 18.51 22.11
N ALA A 146 17.14 17.51 22.98
CA ALA A 146 16.38 17.57 24.23
C ALA A 146 16.82 18.74 25.15
N ASP A 147 18.06 19.20 24.99
CA ASP A 147 18.69 20.32 25.66
C ASP A 147 18.51 21.67 24.95
N SER A 148 17.86 21.70 23.79
CA SER A 148 17.58 22.94 23.08
C SER A 148 16.59 23.81 23.86
N GLN A 149 16.83 25.12 23.89
CA GLN A 149 15.98 26.09 24.61
C GLN A 149 14.51 25.98 24.20
N MET A 150 14.24 25.72 22.93
CA MET A 150 12.89 25.55 22.40
C MET A 150 12.13 24.36 23.02
N VAL A 151 12.84 23.26 23.35
CA VAL A 151 12.26 22.09 24.03
C VAL A 151 12.05 22.39 25.51
N ILE A 152 13.01 23.04 26.17
CA ILE A 152 12.90 23.41 27.58
C ILE A 152 11.73 24.38 27.79
N ASP A 153 11.56 25.38 26.92
CA ASP A 153 10.46 26.34 26.97
C ASP A 153 9.10 25.65 26.77
N TRP A 154 9.03 24.74 25.79
CA TRP A 154 7.82 23.97 25.53
C TRP A 154 7.47 23.02 26.68
N VAL A 155 8.46 22.31 27.23
CA VAL A 155 8.28 21.42 28.40
C VAL A 155 7.83 22.24 29.60
N THR A 156 8.44 23.40 29.86
CA THR A 156 8.04 24.28 30.98
C THR A 156 6.60 24.77 30.82
N ALA A 157 6.16 25.07 29.59
CA ALA A 157 4.80 25.50 29.31
C ALA A 157 3.75 24.37 29.38
N ASN A 158 4.14 23.12 29.09
CA ASN A 158 3.21 21.99 28.95
C ASN A 158 3.35 20.92 30.05
N ALA A 159 4.34 21.02 30.94
CA ALA A 159 4.57 20.06 32.03
C ALA A 159 3.35 19.93 32.96
N SER A 160 2.61 21.01 33.16
CA SER A 160 1.38 21.03 33.97
C SER A 160 0.20 20.28 33.34
N ALA A 161 0.26 19.99 32.04
CA ALA A 161 -0.76 19.19 31.35
C ALA A 161 -0.59 17.69 31.58
N LEU A 162 0.55 17.24 32.12
CA LEU A 162 0.76 15.84 32.48
C LEU A 162 -0.02 15.53 33.77
N THR A 163 -1.09 14.76 33.65
CA THR A 163 -1.89 14.30 34.80
C THR A 163 -1.58 12.84 35.15
N ALA A 164 -1.93 12.41 36.36
CA ALA A 164 -1.75 11.03 36.82
C ALA A 164 -2.48 9.99 35.95
N GLU A 165 -3.50 10.41 35.20
CA GLU A 165 -4.29 9.55 34.30
C GLU A 165 -3.72 9.51 32.87
N SER A 166 -2.66 10.28 32.59
CA SER A 166 -2.08 10.36 31.26
C SER A 166 -1.60 8.97 30.80
N PRO A 167 -1.86 8.58 29.53
CA PRO A 167 -1.48 7.26 29.03
C PRO A 167 -0.01 6.92 29.26
N ARG A 168 0.88 7.93 29.15
CA ARG A 168 2.32 7.78 29.41
C ARG A 168 2.66 7.47 30.88
N VAL A 169 1.90 8.03 31.83
CA VAL A 169 2.05 7.73 33.27
C VAL A 169 1.59 6.31 33.55
N VAL A 170 0.48 5.88 32.95
CA VAL A 170 -0.04 4.51 33.08
C VAL A 170 0.92 3.47 32.50
N GLU A 171 1.51 3.72 31.32
CA GLU A 171 2.54 2.85 30.74
C GLU A 171 3.79 2.76 31.62
N TRP A 172 4.26 3.91 32.15
CA TRP A 172 5.43 3.94 33.03
C TRP A 172 5.18 3.17 34.34
N LEU A 173 3.97 3.28 34.91
CA LEU A 173 3.56 2.52 36.09
C LEU A 173 3.43 1.01 35.81
N GLY A 174 2.94 0.65 34.62
CA GLY A 174 2.88 -0.75 34.18
C GLY A 174 4.27 -1.39 34.06
N ALA A 175 5.28 -0.60 33.68
CA ALA A 175 6.68 -1.03 33.62
C ALA A 175 7.41 -0.98 34.98
N ASN A 176 6.94 -0.19 35.94
CA ASN A 176 7.58 0.04 37.24
C ASN A 176 6.64 -0.32 38.40
N ALA A 177 6.50 -1.62 38.65
CA ALA A 177 5.66 -2.14 39.72
C ALA A 177 6.07 -1.60 41.11
N GLY A 178 5.09 -1.09 41.87
CA GLY A 178 5.29 -0.57 43.23
C GLY A 178 5.71 0.91 43.30
N LYS A 179 5.78 1.62 42.17
CA LYS A 179 6.00 3.07 42.12
C LYS A 179 4.67 3.84 42.07
N THR A 180 4.69 5.09 42.51
CA THR A 180 3.50 5.95 42.55
C THR A 180 3.36 6.78 41.28
N ALA A 181 2.15 7.28 41.00
CA ALA A 181 1.93 8.20 39.88
C ALA A 181 2.77 9.49 40.00
N GLN A 182 3.08 9.92 41.24
CA GLN A 182 4.03 11.02 41.48
C GLN A 182 5.44 10.67 40.97
N ASP A 183 5.94 9.47 41.28
CA ASP A 183 7.27 9.02 40.83
C ASP A 183 7.33 8.95 39.29
N ALA A 184 6.23 8.51 38.67
CA ALA A 184 6.08 8.48 37.22
C ALA A 184 6.12 9.88 36.60
N MET A 185 5.38 10.82 37.18
CA MET A 185 5.35 12.21 36.71
C MET A 185 6.71 12.89 36.88
N THR A 186 7.41 12.65 37.99
CA THR A 186 8.78 13.14 38.17
C THR A 186 9.71 12.53 37.13
N ALA A 187 9.70 11.21 36.95
CA ALA A 187 10.55 10.52 35.99
C ALA A 187 10.27 10.87 34.52
N LEU A 188 9.05 11.27 34.17
CA LEU A 188 8.66 11.67 32.80
C LEU A 188 8.99 13.14 32.48
N LEU A 189 9.28 13.95 33.49
CA LEU A 189 9.62 15.37 33.38
C LEU A 189 11.12 15.65 33.60
N THR A 190 11.91 14.63 33.93
CA THR A 190 13.38 14.71 34.05
C THR A 190 14.04 14.09 32.83
#